data_AF-A0A0C2C6B7-F1
#
_entry.id   AF-A0A0C2C6B7-F1
#
_cell.length_a   1.000
_cell.length_b   1.000
_cell.length_c   1.000
_cell.angle_alpha   90.00
_cell.angle_beta   90.00
_cell.angle_gamma   90.00
#
_symmetry.space_group_name_H-M   'P 1'
#
loop_
_entity.id
_entity.type
_entity.pdbx_description
1 polymer ?
#
loop_
_entity_poly.entity_id
_entity_poly.type
_entity_poly.pdbx_seq_one_letter_code
_entity_poly.pdbx_strand_id
1 'polypeptide(L)'
;MCLIEDEDVVQLFLPGVAELFCCTDSVLVMNGTARVLLKFADRLNPEQIGLIIDTVQTGDLLGDSVYQLAAKVRPDMGLFDDLSLAKWRNETARCQTIMKLIRQPPTRCDVSDLIAAVLLSPCVKLSSFVDVIELLSDAEFEEYLTSMCRILTDRRRAPLSDLQRMISKLSGRLDILKLPKESPCLLEELCKSYGSDCLDHPAMAEIRDRLAVEITNAVSHSDWEIRDTVVEIAAAVPCFRPMLGPLTPLVRFDPSPYVRAAALRCLILDAKYHLEELPQLCETV
;
A
#
# COMPACT_ATOMS: atom_id res chain seq x y z
N MET A 1 27.88 -1.12 16.65
CA MET A 1 28.77 -2.27 16.40
C MET A 1 29.81 -1.85 15.37
N CYS A 2 30.98 -1.42 15.84
CA CYS A 2 32.16 -1.04 15.05
C CYS A 2 33.24 -2.12 15.26
N LEU A 3 33.18 -3.24 14.53
CA LEU A 3 34.10 -4.38 14.64
C LEU A 3 33.84 -5.17 13.33
N ILE A 4 34.70 -5.32 12.31
CA ILE A 4 36.14 -5.58 12.24
C ILE A 4 36.60 -5.16 10.81
N GLU A 5 37.67 -4.37 10.67
CA GLU A 5 38.29 -4.07 9.34
C GLU A 5 39.36 -5.10 8.95
N ASP A 6 39.67 -6.05 9.84
CA ASP A 6 40.62 -7.13 9.59
C ASP A 6 40.03 -8.15 8.60
N GLU A 7 40.60 -8.21 7.39
CA GLU A 7 40.13 -9.07 6.30
C GLU A 7 40.13 -10.55 6.69
N ASP A 8 41.14 -11.00 7.43
CA ASP A 8 41.31 -12.42 7.78
C ASP A 8 40.19 -12.89 8.72
N VAL A 9 39.81 -12.03 9.66
CA VAL A 9 38.72 -12.31 10.61
C VAL A 9 37.36 -12.33 9.90
N VAL A 10 37.15 -11.42 8.94
CA VAL A 10 35.89 -11.38 8.16
C VAL A 10 35.76 -12.64 7.29
N GLN A 11 36.84 -13.11 6.68
CA GLN A 11 36.85 -14.34 5.87
C GLN A 11 36.55 -15.60 6.69
N LEU A 12 37.01 -15.66 7.95
CA LEU A 12 36.71 -16.78 8.84
C LEU A 12 35.27 -16.74 9.39
N PHE A 13 34.70 -15.55 9.55
CA PHE A 13 33.38 -15.34 10.13
C PHE A 13 32.23 -15.52 9.13
N LEU A 14 32.38 -15.00 7.91
CA LEU A 14 31.30 -14.97 6.92
C LEU A 14 30.70 -16.34 6.56
N PRO A 15 31.49 -17.42 6.39
CA PRO A 15 30.94 -18.74 6.11
C PRO A 15 29.96 -19.22 7.18
N GLY A 16 30.28 -19.02 8.47
CA GLY A 16 29.39 -19.41 9.57
C GLY A 16 28.10 -18.61 9.61
N VAL A 17 28.13 -17.32 9.22
CA VAL A 17 26.91 -16.50 9.12
C VAL A 17 26.05 -16.94 7.94
N ALA A 18 26.67 -17.26 6.79
CA ALA A 18 25.96 -17.76 5.61
C ALA A 18 25.32 -19.11 5.90
N GLU A 19 26.03 -20.03 6.55
CA GLU A 19 25.50 -21.32 7.00
C GLU A 19 24.32 -21.13 7.97
N LEU A 20 24.46 -20.27 8.98
CA LEU A 20 23.38 -19.97 9.91
C LEU A 20 22.15 -19.37 9.19
N PHE A 21 22.36 -18.52 8.19
CA PHE A 21 21.28 -17.99 7.35
C PHE A 21 20.55 -19.10 6.59
N CYS A 22 21.28 -20.05 6.01
CA CYS A 22 20.72 -21.15 5.21
C CYS A 22 20.04 -22.25 6.04
N CYS A 23 20.49 -22.48 7.28
CA CYS A 23 20.02 -23.61 8.10
C CYS A 23 18.97 -23.24 9.16
N THR A 24 18.62 -21.96 9.31
CA THR A 24 17.65 -21.52 10.34
C THR A 24 16.22 -21.51 9.82
N ASP A 25 15.29 -22.09 10.57
CA ASP A 25 13.85 -21.93 10.34
C ASP A 25 13.28 -20.63 10.97
N SER A 26 14.06 -19.96 11.81
CA SER A 26 13.64 -18.72 12.47
C SER A 26 13.81 -17.52 11.56
N VAL A 27 12.68 -16.93 11.13
CA VAL A 27 12.61 -15.69 10.34
C VAL A 27 13.35 -14.54 11.03
N LEU A 28 13.30 -14.46 12.37
CA LEU A 28 14.00 -13.44 13.14
C LEU A 28 15.51 -13.57 13.01
N VAL A 29 16.03 -14.79 13.18
CA VAL A 29 17.46 -15.09 13.04
C VAL A 29 17.90 -14.83 11.61
N MET A 30 17.12 -15.28 10.63
CA MET A 30 17.39 -15.09 9.21
C MET A 30 17.46 -13.62 8.80
N ASN A 31 16.56 -12.76 9.30
CA ASN A 31 16.65 -11.32 9.07
C ASN A 31 17.87 -10.70 9.76
N GLY A 32 18.20 -11.17 10.97
CA GLY A 32 19.38 -10.74 11.70
C GLY A 32 20.66 -11.05 10.93
N THR A 33 20.83 -12.29 10.48
CA THR A 33 21.97 -12.73 9.67
C THR A 33 21.99 -12.05 8.31
N ALA A 34 20.84 -11.87 7.65
CA ALA A 34 20.77 -11.15 6.38
C ALA A 34 21.29 -9.71 6.47
N ARG A 35 21.02 -8.99 7.57
CA ARG A 35 21.59 -7.64 7.80
C ARG A 35 23.10 -7.67 7.98
N VAL A 36 23.64 -8.72 8.57
CA VAL A 36 25.09 -8.91 8.68
C VAL A 36 25.67 -9.18 7.30
N LEU A 37 25.12 -10.16 6.56
CA LEU A 37 25.55 -10.52 5.20
C LEU A 37 25.45 -9.33 4.24
N LEU A 38 24.41 -8.49 4.35
CA LEU A 38 24.26 -7.28 3.55
C LEU A 38 25.45 -6.32 3.67
N LYS A 39 26.03 -6.19 4.87
CA LYS A 39 27.22 -5.33 5.08
C LYS A 39 28.47 -5.86 4.39
N PHE A 40 28.50 -7.16 4.10
CA PHE A 40 29.64 -7.85 3.52
C PHE A 40 29.30 -8.49 2.17
N ALA A 41 28.23 -8.03 1.51
CA ALA A 41 27.71 -8.65 0.29
C ALA A 41 28.77 -8.76 -0.81
N ASP A 42 29.62 -7.73 -0.94
CA ASP A 42 30.70 -7.67 -1.93
C ASP A 42 31.87 -8.65 -1.63
N ARG A 43 31.84 -9.32 -0.48
CA ARG A 43 32.87 -10.29 -0.03
C ARG A 43 32.38 -11.74 -0.05
N LEU A 44 31.12 -11.97 -0.40
CA LEU A 44 30.57 -13.33 -0.50
C LEU A 44 31.08 -14.02 -1.76
N ASN A 45 31.44 -15.29 -1.61
CA ASN A 45 31.89 -16.09 -2.75
C ASN A 45 30.70 -16.66 -3.55
N PRO A 46 30.92 -17.13 -4.79
CA PRO A 46 29.83 -17.61 -5.65
C PRO A 46 29.02 -18.78 -5.06
N GLU A 47 29.65 -19.67 -4.29
CA GLU A 47 28.97 -20.80 -3.65
C GLU A 47 28.02 -20.32 -2.55
N GLN A 48 28.47 -19.38 -1.70
CA GLN A 48 27.65 -18.74 -0.67
C GLN A 48 26.49 -17.98 -1.30
N ILE A 49 26.73 -17.25 -2.39
CA ILE A 49 25.68 -16.54 -3.13
C ILE A 49 24.65 -17.56 -3.64
N GLY A 50 25.09 -18.65 -4.25
CA GLY A 50 24.20 -19.73 -4.73
C GLY A 50 23.32 -20.29 -3.62
N LEU A 51 23.90 -20.62 -2.45
CA LEU A 51 23.17 -21.13 -1.29
C LEU A 51 22.17 -20.12 -0.73
N ILE A 52 22.55 -18.83 -0.66
CA ILE A 52 21.65 -17.76 -0.23
C ILE A 52 20.46 -17.66 -1.19
N ILE A 53 20.69 -17.65 -2.50
CA ILE A 53 19.61 -17.55 -3.48
C ILE A 53 18.66 -18.74 -3.41
N ASP A 54 19.19 -19.97 -3.31
CA ASP A 54 18.38 -21.18 -3.17
C ASP A 54 17.54 -21.17 -1.88
N THR A 55 18.13 -20.74 -0.76
CA THR A 55 17.41 -20.56 0.51
C THR A 55 16.27 -19.55 0.37
N VAL A 56 16.50 -18.44 -0.33
CA VAL A 56 15.47 -17.41 -0.52
C VAL A 56 14.36 -17.88 -1.45
N GLN A 57 14.69 -18.61 -2.51
CA GLN A 57 13.74 -19.17 -3.48
C GLN A 57 12.85 -20.25 -2.88
N THR A 58 13.40 -21.08 -1.99
CA THR A 58 12.69 -22.21 -1.35
C THR A 58 11.96 -21.84 -0.06
N GLY A 59 12.26 -20.67 0.51
CA GLY A 59 11.59 -20.14 1.69
C GLY A 59 10.22 -19.52 1.41
N ASP A 60 9.37 -19.44 2.44
CA ASP A 60 8.01 -18.91 2.30
C ASP A 60 7.96 -17.37 2.34
N LEU A 61 8.08 -16.77 3.54
CA LEU A 61 8.06 -15.31 3.73
C LEU A 61 9.18 -14.93 4.72
N LEU A 62 10.29 -14.44 4.16
CA LEU A 62 11.58 -14.38 4.86
C LEU A 62 11.92 -13.00 5.41
N GLY A 63 11.18 -11.96 5.05
CA GLY A 63 11.34 -10.59 5.57
C GLY A 63 12.20 -9.68 4.68
N ASP A 64 12.12 -8.38 4.95
CA ASP A 64 12.60 -7.33 4.05
C ASP A 64 14.12 -7.36 3.82
N SER A 65 14.89 -7.59 4.88
CA SER A 65 16.36 -7.65 4.81
C SER A 65 16.85 -8.83 3.98
N VAL A 66 16.08 -9.92 3.95
CA VAL A 66 16.41 -11.12 3.17
C VAL A 66 16.25 -10.85 1.67
N TYR A 67 15.14 -10.25 1.25
CA TYR A 67 14.92 -9.87 -0.16
C TYR A 67 15.93 -8.82 -0.63
N GLN A 68 16.29 -7.88 0.25
CA GLN A 68 17.33 -6.89 -0.03
C GLN A 68 18.69 -7.55 -0.21
N LEU A 69 19.03 -8.57 0.60
CA LEU A 69 20.26 -9.35 0.44
C LEU A 69 20.29 -10.05 -0.92
N ALA A 70 19.23 -10.80 -1.26
CA ALA A 70 19.14 -11.52 -2.53
C ALA A 70 19.37 -10.59 -3.74
N ALA A 71 18.70 -9.44 -3.76
CA ALA A 71 18.88 -8.45 -4.80
C ALA A 71 20.31 -7.88 -4.85
N LYS A 72 20.97 -7.70 -3.70
CA LYS A 72 22.33 -7.12 -3.60
C LYS A 72 23.40 -8.11 -4.04
N VAL A 73 23.27 -9.39 -3.69
CA VAL A 73 24.29 -10.42 -3.96
C VAL A 73 24.17 -11.02 -5.36
N ARG A 74 22.98 -10.93 -5.97
CA ARG A 74 22.69 -11.43 -7.32
C ARG A 74 21.88 -10.37 -8.08
N PRO A 75 22.49 -9.21 -8.41
CA PRO A 75 21.79 -8.09 -9.03
C PRO A 75 21.44 -8.34 -10.51
N ASP A 76 21.87 -9.46 -11.08
CA ASP A 76 21.73 -9.87 -12.49
C ASP A 76 20.61 -10.89 -12.73
N MET A 77 19.85 -11.26 -11.69
CA MET A 77 18.76 -12.23 -11.82
C MET A 77 17.80 -11.91 -12.97
N GLY A 78 17.51 -12.90 -13.83
CA GLY A 78 16.60 -12.75 -14.97
C GLY A 78 15.27 -13.49 -14.81
N LEU A 79 14.21 -12.97 -15.44
CA LEU A 79 12.84 -13.55 -15.40
C LEU A 79 12.75 -14.98 -15.93
N PHE A 80 13.62 -15.36 -16.87
CA PHE A 80 13.65 -16.68 -17.47
C PHE A 80 14.61 -17.65 -16.78
N ASP A 81 15.27 -17.21 -15.69
CA ASP A 81 16.23 -18.02 -14.94
C ASP A 81 15.92 -17.95 -13.43
N ASP A 82 16.69 -17.16 -12.67
CA ASP A 82 16.56 -17.04 -11.22
C ASP A 82 15.22 -16.48 -10.74
N LEU A 83 14.53 -15.68 -11.54
CA LEU A 83 13.21 -15.14 -11.22
C LEU A 83 12.07 -15.88 -11.91
N SER A 84 12.36 -17.04 -12.52
CA SER A 84 11.33 -17.88 -13.11
C SER A 84 10.39 -18.41 -12.04
N LEU A 85 9.09 -18.44 -12.34
CA LEU A 85 8.06 -18.89 -11.40
C LEU A 85 8.32 -20.29 -10.84
N ALA A 86 8.95 -21.18 -11.64
CA ALA A 86 9.23 -22.56 -11.24
C ALA A 86 10.29 -22.69 -10.13
N LYS A 87 11.19 -21.70 -9.97
CA LYS A 87 12.21 -21.72 -8.91
C LYS A 87 11.68 -21.23 -7.56
N TRP A 88 10.59 -20.46 -7.55
CA TRP A 88 10.11 -19.81 -6.34
C TRP A 88 8.94 -20.56 -5.72
N ARG A 89 9.09 -20.96 -4.47
CA ARG A 89 8.01 -21.58 -3.68
C ARG A 89 6.88 -20.59 -3.40
N ASN A 90 7.22 -19.31 -3.23
CA ASN A 90 6.28 -18.26 -2.84
C ASN A 90 6.33 -17.06 -3.80
N GLU A 91 5.22 -16.81 -4.49
CA GLU A 91 5.11 -15.72 -5.47
C GLU A 91 5.22 -14.32 -4.84
N THR A 92 4.78 -14.16 -3.58
CA THR A 92 4.96 -12.89 -2.86
C THR A 92 6.43 -12.63 -2.58
N ALA A 93 7.19 -13.65 -2.16
CA ALA A 93 8.64 -13.52 -1.94
C ALA A 93 9.38 -13.17 -3.24
N ARG A 94 8.99 -13.80 -4.36
CA ARG A 94 9.52 -13.49 -5.69
C ARG A 94 9.28 -12.03 -6.05
N CYS A 95 8.03 -11.57 -5.95
CA CYS A 95 7.67 -10.18 -6.22
C CYS A 95 8.43 -9.20 -5.33
N GLN A 96 8.57 -9.48 -4.03
CA GLN A 96 9.34 -8.63 -3.12
C GLN A 96 10.81 -8.53 -3.53
N THR A 97 11.42 -9.64 -3.96
CA THR A 97 12.80 -9.65 -4.45
C THR A 97 12.95 -8.85 -5.73
N ILE A 98 12.02 -8.98 -6.68
CA ILE A 98 11.99 -8.17 -7.91
C ILE A 98 11.86 -6.68 -7.57
N MET A 99 10.99 -6.32 -6.64
CA MET A 99 10.84 -4.94 -6.18
C MET A 99 12.13 -4.38 -5.57
N LYS A 100 12.93 -5.21 -4.88
CA LYS A 100 14.25 -4.79 -4.41
C LYS A 100 15.24 -4.61 -5.57
N LEU A 101 15.24 -5.50 -6.55
CA LEU A 101 16.09 -5.42 -7.76
C LEU A 101 15.80 -4.15 -8.58
N ILE A 102 14.53 -3.84 -8.85
CA ILE A 102 14.11 -2.63 -9.59
C ILE A 102 14.68 -1.35 -8.96
N ARG A 103 14.84 -1.34 -7.63
CA ARG A 103 15.27 -0.17 -6.86
C ARG A 103 16.78 -0.08 -6.68
N GLN A 104 17.54 -1.09 -7.09
CA GLN A 104 18.99 -1.04 -6.96
C GLN A 104 19.62 -0.21 -8.08
N PRO A 105 20.50 0.75 -7.76
CA PRO A 105 21.34 1.38 -8.76
C PRO A 105 22.52 0.45 -9.16
N PRO A 106 22.97 0.48 -10.42
CA PRO A 106 22.39 1.22 -11.55
C PRO A 106 21.08 0.59 -12.07
N THR A 107 20.20 1.43 -12.61
CA THR A 107 18.93 0.98 -13.21
C THR A 107 19.20 -0.01 -14.34
N ARG A 108 18.56 -1.18 -14.28
CA ARG A 108 18.73 -2.25 -15.26
C ARG A 108 18.02 -1.92 -16.58
N CYS A 109 18.45 -2.57 -17.66
CA CYS A 109 17.82 -2.40 -18.97
C CYS A 109 16.45 -3.10 -19.09
N ASP A 110 16.19 -4.11 -18.26
CA ASP A 110 14.97 -4.94 -18.25
C ASP A 110 13.97 -4.51 -17.16
N VAL A 111 14.10 -3.29 -16.62
CA VAL A 111 13.24 -2.80 -15.53
C VAL A 111 11.75 -2.81 -15.89
N SER A 112 11.39 -2.50 -17.14
CA SER A 112 9.98 -2.54 -17.59
C SER A 112 9.42 -3.97 -17.48
N ASP A 113 10.16 -4.99 -17.94
CA ASP A 113 9.75 -6.39 -17.84
C ASP A 113 9.62 -6.85 -16.38
N LEU A 114 10.56 -6.42 -15.52
CA LEU A 114 10.51 -6.72 -14.09
C LEU A 114 9.30 -6.06 -13.40
N ILE A 115 8.98 -4.82 -13.75
CA ILE A 115 7.79 -4.13 -13.25
C ILE A 115 6.52 -4.86 -13.70
N ALA A 116 6.43 -5.22 -14.98
CA ALA A 116 5.30 -5.98 -15.52
C ALA A 116 5.11 -7.30 -14.77
N ALA A 117 6.20 -8.04 -14.51
CA ALA A 117 6.17 -9.30 -13.77
C ALA A 117 5.62 -9.17 -12.34
N VAL A 118 5.79 -8.01 -11.70
CA VAL A 118 5.24 -7.72 -10.36
C VAL A 118 3.81 -7.22 -10.45
N LEU A 119 3.51 -6.25 -11.33
CA LEU A 119 2.20 -5.60 -11.39
C LEU A 119 1.11 -6.51 -11.96
N LEU A 120 1.49 -7.48 -12.79
CA LEU A 120 0.58 -8.50 -13.33
C LEU A 120 0.47 -9.74 -12.43
N SER A 121 1.23 -9.81 -11.33
CA SER A 121 1.18 -10.93 -10.38
C SER A 121 -0.14 -10.94 -9.62
N PRO A 122 -0.74 -12.12 -9.34
CA PRO A 122 -1.93 -12.22 -8.48
C PRO A 122 -1.67 -11.76 -7.03
N CYS A 123 -0.40 -11.68 -6.62
CA CYS A 123 0.02 -11.22 -5.29
C CYS A 123 0.31 -9.71 -5.22
N VAL A 124 0.05 -8.96 -6.29
CA VAL A 124 0.32 -7.52 -6.33
C VAL A 124 -0.44 -6.78 -5.21
N LYS A 125 0.25 -5.82 -4.60
CA LYS A 125 -0.30 -4.91 -3.61
C LYS A 125 -0.21 -3.49 -4.13
N LEU A 126 -1.07 -2.60 -3.63
CA LEU A 126 -1.03 -1.18 -3.99
C LEU A 126 0.35 -0.58 -3.71
N SER A 127 0.96 -0.94 -2.58
CA SER A 127 2.32 -0.51 -2.23
C SER A 127 3.35 -0.79 -3.34
N SER A 128 3.26 -1.94 -4.01
CA SER A 128 4.17 -2.31 -5.11
C SER A 128 4.03 -1.38 -6.30
N PHE A 129 2.81 -0.99 -6.64
CA PHE A 129 2.56 0.01 -7.68
C PHE A 129 3.13 1.38 -7.28
N VAL A 130 2.76 1.87 -6.09
CA VAL A 130 3.23 3.17 -5.55
C VAL A 130 4.75 3.30 -5.54
N ASP A 131 5.39 2.16 -5.32
CA ASP A 131 6.82 2.02 -5.22
C ASP A 131 7.56 2.15 -6.58
N VAL A 132 6.87 1.95 -7.71
CA VAL A 132 7.44 2.01 -9.08
C VAL A 132 6.78 3.05 -10.00
N ILE A 133 5.75 3.78 -9.56
CA ILE A 133 5.04 4.79 -10.37
C ILE A 133 5.99 5.74 -11.13
N GLU A 134 7.03 6.21 -10.46
CA GLU A 134 7.99 7.18 -11.01
C GLU A 134 8.88 6.58 -12.12
N LEU A 135 8.94 5.25 -12.23
CA LEU A 135 9.70 4.52 -13.24
C LEU A 135 8.87 4.21 -14.50
N LEU A 136 7.54 4.36 -14.42
CA LEU A 136 6.62 4.06 -15.51
C LEU A 136 6.58 5.22 -16.53
N SER A 137 6.61 4.89 -17.81
CA SER A 137 6.19 5.80 -18.87
C SER A 137 4.70 6.13 -18.74
N ASP A 138 4.22 7.19 -19.40
CA ASP A 138 2.80 7.56 -19.34
C ASP A 138 1.89 6.47 -19.92
N ALA A 139 2.34 5.75 -20.96
CA ALA A 139 1.58 4.65 -21.54
C ALA A 139 1.44 3.46 -20.57
N GLU A 140 2.55 3.02 -19.95
CA GLU A 140 2.54 1.93 -18.96
C GLU A 140 1.73 2.32 -17.72
N PHE A 141 1.86 3.57 -17.28
CA PHE A 141 1.13 4.09 -16.14
C PHE A 141 -0.38 3.96 -16.35
N GLU A 142 -0.89 4.38 -17.50
CA GLU A 142 -2.30 4.30 -17.85
C GLU A 142 -2.84 2.87 -17.93
N GLU A 143 -2.05 1.97 -18.52
CA GLU A 143 -2.38 0.54 -18.60
C GLU A 143 -2.51 -0.08 -17.21
N TYR A 144 -1.52 0.13 -16.35
CA TYR A 144 -1.51 -0.47 -15.02
C TYR A 144 -2.48 0.20 -14.05
N LEU A 145 -2.71 1.51 -14.16
CA LEU A 145 -3.66 2.24 -13.32
C LEU A 145 -5.05 1.60 -13.42
N THR A 146 -5.50 1.28 -14.63
CA THR A 146 -6.79 0.62 -14.86
C THR A 146 -6.92 -0.71 -14.08
N SER A 147 -5.84 -1.50 -14.03
CA SER A 147 -5.80 -2.75 -13.26
C SER A 147 -5.74 -2.49 -11.75
N MET A 148 -4.99 -1.48 -11.31
CA MET A 148 -4.89 -1.09 -9.90
C MET A 148 -6.21 -0.51 -9.36
N CYS A 149 -7.04 0.11 -10.20
CA CYS A 149 -8.37 0.57 -9.80
C CYS A 149 -9.24 -0.55 -9.20
N ARG A 150 -9.05 -1.81 -9.61
CA ARG A 150 -9.72 -2.97 -8.99
C ARG A 150 -9.22 -3.30 -7.59
N ILE A 151 -7.99 -2.95 -7.26
CA ILE A 151 -7.41 -3.14 -5.91
C ILE A 151 -7.87 -2.01 -4.99
N LEU A 152 -8.04 -0.79 -5.52
CA LEU A 152 -8.52 0.37 -4.78
C LEU A 152 -9.97 0.20 -4.26
N THR A 153 -10.76 -0.69 -4.87
CA THR A 153 -12.11 -1.02 -4.39
C THR A 153 -12.11 -2.07 -3.26
N ASP A 154 -11.01 -2.81 -3.04
CA ASP A 154 -10.85 -3.73 -1.91
C ASP A 154 -10.08 -3.05 -0.75
N ARG A 155 -10.82 -2.59 0.27
CA ARG A 155 -10.25 -1.94 1.47
C ARG A 155 -9.20 -2.80 2.18
N ARG A 156 -9.22 -4.13 2.07
CA ARG A 156 -8.22 -5.00 2.70
C ARG A 156 -6.87 -4.97 1.99
N ARG A 157 -6.86 -4.56 0.71
CA ARG A 157 -5.67 -4.56 -0.17
C ARG A 157 -5.13 -3.16 -0.46
N ALA A 158 -5.85 -2.10 -0.07
CA ALA A 158 -5.46 -0.71 -0.23
C ALA A 158 -5.45 0.03 1.13
N PRO A 159 -4.39 -0.15 1.95
CA PRO A 159 -4.23 0.61 3.19
C PRO A 159 -4.24 2.13 2.93
N LEU A 160 -4.82 2.91 3.85
CA LEU A 160 -4.92 4.37 3.73
C LEU A 160 -3.55 5.04 3.53
N SER A 161 -2.50 4.51 4.18
CA SER A 161 -1.12 5.02 4.02
C SER A 161 -0.58 4.86 2.60
N ASP A 162 -0.93 3.77 1.91
CA ASP A 162 -0.50 3.53 0.53
C ASP A 162 -1.28 4.41 -0.43
N LEU A 163 -2.58 4.62 -0.18
CA LEU A 163 -3.42 5.57 -0.92
C LEU A 163 -2.90 7.01 -0.81
N GLN A 164 -2.55 7.45 0.40
CA GLN A 164 -1.92 8.74 0.65
C GLN A 164 -0.64 8.93 -0.17
N ARG A 165 0.26 7.95 -0.08
CA ARG A 165 1.54 7.98 -0.80
C ARG A 165 1.35 7.93 -2.30
N MET A 166 0.36 7.17 -2.77
CA MET A 166 -0.05 7.12 -4.17
C MET A 166 -0.46 8.51 -4.64
N ILE A 167 -1.43 9.14 -3.99
CA ILE A 167 -1.96 10.45 -4.37
C ILE A 167 -0.88 11.53 -4.30
N SER A 168 -0.03 11.52 -3.27
CA SER A 168 1.06 12.49 -3.16
C SER A 168 2.04 12.41 -4.34
N LYS A 169 2.40 11.19 -4.76
CA LYS A 169 3.30 10.95 -5.91
C LYS A 169 2.63 11.23 -7.25
N LEU A 170 1.32 11.04 -7.30
CA LEU A 170 0.51 11.15 -8.51
C LEU A 170 -0.04 12.56 -8.74
N SER A 171 0.11 13.46 -7.78
CA SER A 171 -0.41 14.83 -7.82
C SER A 171 -0.07 15.61 -9.10
N GLY A 172 1.03 15.28 -9.78
CA GLY A 172 1.44 15.88 -11.06
C GLY A 172 1.22 15.06 -12.34
N ARG A 173 0.82 13.77 -12.24
CA ARG A 173 0.69 12.85 -13.41
C ARG A 173 -0.70 12.24 -13.57
N LEU A 174 -1.52 12.31 -12.54
CA LEU A 174 -2.80 11.63 -12.51
C LEU A 174 -3.93 12.55 -12.92
N ASP A 175 -4.61 12.16 -13.99
CA ASP A 175 -5.96 12.65 -14.23
C ASP A 175 -6.91 12.01 -13.20
N ILE A 176 -7.37 12.83 -12.25
CA ILE A 176 -8.32 12.45 -11.18
C ILE A 176 -9.55 11.74 -11.76
N LEU A 177 -9.86 11.97 -13.05
CA LEU A 177 -10.95 11.32 -13.77
C LEU A 177 -10.82 9.80 -13.90
N LYS A 178 -9.62 9.24 -13.75
CA LYS A 178 -9.35 7.82 -14.04
C LYS A 178 -9.40 6.91 -12.80
N LEU A 179 -9.51 7.48 -11.61
CA LEU A 179 -9.60 6.73 -10.37
C LEU A 179 -11.03 6.20 -10.09
N PRO A 180 -11.17 5.10 -9.34
CA PRO A 180 -12.48 4.58 -8.94
C PRO A 180 -13.07 5.48 -7.86
N LYS A 181 -14.08 6.26 -8.26
CA LYS A 181 -14.60 7.43 -7.54
C LYS A 181 -15.56 7.12 -6.37
N GLU A 182 -15.73 5.85 -6.02
CA GLU A 182 -16.70 5.38 -5.01
C GLU A 182 -16.05 4.92 -3.69
N SER A 183 -14.71 4.97 -3.59
CA SER A 183 -14.01 4.60 -2.34
C SER A 183 -13.95 5.79 -1.37
N PRO A 184 -14.53 5.71 -0.15
CA PRO A 184 -14.53 6.80 0.81
C PRO A 184 -13.11 7.22 1.23
N CYS A 185 -12.19 6.25 1.34
CA CYS A 185 -10.79 6.50 1.67
C CYS A 185 -10.05 7.26 0.55
N LEU A 186 -10.41 7.00 -0.71
CA LEU A 186 -9.86 7.73 -1.85
C LEU A 186 -10.40 9.16 -1.90
N LEU A 187 -11.70 9.34 -1.68
CA LEU A 187 -12.34 10.66 -1.64
C LEU A 187 -11.78 11.53 -0.50
N GLU A 188 -11.54 10.96 0.68
CA GLU A 188 -10.91 11.65 1.81
C GLU A 188 -9.53 12.20 1.42
N GLU A 189 -8.70 11.38 0.78
CA GLU A 189 -7.34 11.77 0.43
C GLU A 189 -7.26 12.71 -0.78
N LEU A 190 -8.20 12.59 -1.73
CA LEU A 190 -8.35 13.56 -2.81
C LEU A 190 -8.74 14.94 -2.25
N CYS A 191 -9.67 15.00 -1.30
CA CYS A 191 -10.06 16.26 -0.65
C CYS A 191 -8.93 16.88 0.16
N LYS A 192 -8.10 16.07 0.84
CA LYS A 192 -6.91 16.57 1.56
C LYS A 192 -5.85 17.14 0.61
N SER A 193 -5.62 16.47 -0.52
CA SER A 193 -4.53 16.81 -1.44
C SER A 193 -4.87 17.94 -2.40
N TYR A 194 -6.13 18.01 -2.85
CA TYR A 194 -6.60 18.98 -3.86
C TYR A 194 -7.55 20.05 -3.29
N GLY A 195 -7.86 20.00 -1.99
CA GLY A 195 -8.79 20.91 -1.32
C GLY A 195 -10.22 20.38 -1.25
N SER A 196 -11.03 20.97 -0.35
CA SER A 196 -12.44 20.61 -0.14
C SER A 196 -13.32 20.76 -1.38
N ASP A 197 -12.88 21.60 -2.32
CA ASP A 197 -13.63 22.00 -3.51
C ASP A 197 -13.23 21.15 -4.73
N CYS A 198 -12.43 20.08 -4.53
CA CYS A 198 -11.95 19.24 -5.62
C CYS A 198 -13.08 18.57 -6.42
N LEU A 199 -14.25 18.38 -5.81
CA LEU A 199 -15.44 17.85 -6.46
C LEU A 199 -16.26 18.91 -7.22
N ASP A 200 -15.98 20.20 -7.03
CA ASP A 200 -16.63 21.29 -7.78
C ASP A 200 -16.01 21.53 -9.16
N HIS A 201 -14.89 20.85 -9.44
CA HIS A 201 -14.33 20.83 -10.77
C HIS A 201 -15.35 20.23 -11.77
N PRO A 202 -15.56 20.83 -12.96
CA PRO A 202 -16.56 20.36 -13.93
C PRO A 202 -16.41 18.88 -14.31
N ALA A 203 -15.17 18.38 -14.29
CA ALA A 203 -14.85 17.00 -14.59
C ALA A 203 -15.29 16.02 -13.48
N MET A 204 -15.49 16.49 -12.25
CA MET A 204 -15.99 15.72 -11.12
C MET A 204 -17.51 15.88 -10.89
N ALA A 205 -18.17 16.76 -11.66
CA ALA A 205 -19.58 17.09 -11.48
C ALA A 205 -20.51 15.86 -11.61
N GLU A 206 -20.29 14.99 -12.60
CA GLU A 206 -21.12 13.79 -12.78
C GLU A 206 -21.06 12.86 -11.56
N ILE A 207 -19.88 12.71 -10.95
CA ILE A 207 -19.68 11.89 -9.75
C ILE A 207 -20.26 12.56 -8.54
N ARG A 208 -20.00 13.86 -8.38
CA ARG A 208 -20.54 14.65 -7.29
C ARG A 208 -22.06 14.56 -7.27
N ASP A 209 -22.69 14.73 -8.43
CA ASP A 209 -24.14 14.74 -8.55
C ASP A 209 -24.71 13.33 -8.33
N ARG A 210 -24.02 12.27 -8.78
CA ARG A 210 -24.41 10.87 -8.52
C ARG A 210 -24.29 10.52 -7.04
N LEU A 211 -23.15 10.80 -6.41
CA LEU A 211 -22.93 10.60 -4.98
C LEU A 211 -23.94 11.41 -4.16
N ALA A 212 -24.25 12.64 -4.56
CA ALA A 212 -25.27 13.44 -3.90
C ALA A 212 -26.65 12.77 -3.88
N VAL A 213 -27.05 12.19 -5.01
CA VAL A 213 -28.31 11.42 -5.11
C VAL A 213 -28.25 10.16 -4.25
N GLU A 214 -27.16 9.40 -4.29
CA GLU A 214 -27.01 8.18 -3.51
C GLU A 214 -27.01 8.44 -2.01
N ILE A 215 -26.29 9.47 -1.55
CA ILE A 215 -26.24 9.88 -0.14
C ILE A 215 -27.65 10.25 0.34
N THR A 216 -28.38 11.06 -0.43
CA THR A 216 -29.74 11.49 -0.08
C THR A 216 -30.69 10.29 0.02
N ASN A 217 -30.58 9.33 -0.90
CA ASN A 217 -31.41 8.13 -0.92
C ASN A 217 -31.08 7.17 0.23
N ALA A 218 -29.78 6.95 0.48
CA ALA A 218 -29.29 6.00 1.46
C ALA A 218 -29.67 6.40 2.89
N VAL A 219 -29.47 7.66 3.26
CA VAL A 219 -29.80 8.17 4.61
C VAL A 219 -31.28 7.94 4.96
N SER A 220 -32.16 7.94 3.97
CA SER A 220 -33.61 7.85 4.19
C SER A 220 -34.14 6.41 4.25
N HIS A 221 -33.58 5.47 3.46
CA HIS A 221 -34.23 4.16 3.24
C HIS A 221 -33.28 2.96 3.07
N SER A 222 -31.96 3.11 3.19
CA SER A 222 -31.05 1.97 2.96
C SER A 222 -30.75 1.18 4.23
N ASP A 223 -30.19 -0.02 4.06
CA ASP A 223 -29.58 -0.79 5.15
C ASP A 223 -28.45 0.00 5.84
N TRP A 224 -28.16 -0.37 7.09
CA TRP A 224 -27.20 0.35 7.92
C TRP A 224 -25.78 0.36 7.35
N GLU A 225 -25.37 -0.67 6.59
CA GLU A 225 -24.05 -0.78 5.96
C GLU A 225 -23.86 0.28 4.86
N ILE A 226 -24.92 0.51 4.10
CA ILE A 226 -24.97 1.53 3.05
C ILE A 226 -25.01 2.91 3.71
N ARG A 227 -25.83 3.08 4.78
CA ARG A 227 -25.88 4.34 5.56
C ARG A 227 -24.51 4.69 6.17
N ASP A 228 -23.82 3.71 6.73
CA ASP A 228 -22.49 3.88 7.32
C ASP A 228 -21.49 4.38 6.28
N THR A 229 -21.49 3.74 5.11
CA THR A 229 -20.61 4.12 4.00
C THR A 229 -20.87 5.55 3.53
N VAL A 230 -22.12 5.96 3.33
CA VAL A 230 -22.44 7.33 2.86
C VAL A 230 -22.16 8.40 3.92
N VAL A 231 -22.35 8.10 5.20
CA VAL A 231 -22.02 9.02 6.29
C VAL A 231 -20.50 9.17 6.41
N GLU A 232 -19.73 8.10 6.24
CA GLU A 232 -18.26 8.16 6.15
C GLU A 232 -17.78 8.98 4.93
N ILE A 233 -18.44 8.85 3.77
CA ILE A 233 -18.15 9.70 2.60
C ILE A 233 -18.38 11.17 2.93
N ALA A 234 -19.50 11.52 3.55
CA ALA A 234 -19.79 12.90 3.93
C ALA A 234 -18.87 13.42 5.07
N ALA A 235 -18.40 12.55 5.97
CA ALA A 235 -17.38 12.92 6.96
C ALA A 235 -16.08 13.33 6.26
N ALA A 236 -15.65 12.53 5.28
CA ALA A 236 -14.46 12.75 4.47
C ALA A 236 -14.57 13.95 3.53
N VAL A 237 -15.76 14.19 2.96
CA VAL A 237 -16.00 15.19 1.92
C VAL A 237 -17.04 16.23 2.41
N PRO A 238 -16.60 17.43 2.83
CA PRO A 238 -17.48 18.41 3.47
C PRO A 238 -18.71 18.83 2.66
N CYS A 239 -18.62 18.90 1.33
CA CYS A 239 -19.71 19.35 0.47
C CYS A 239 -20.94 18.42 0.47
N PHE A 240 -20.78 17.15 0.88
CA PHE A 240 -21.89 16.21 1.01
C PHE A 240 -22.57 16.22 2.38
N ARG A 241 -21.95 16.79 3.42
CA ARG A 241 -22.54 16.83 4.78
C ARG A 241 -23.93 17.46 4.83
N PRO A 242 -24.25 18.55 4.11
CA PRO A 242 -25.60 19.10 4.09
C PRO A 242 -26.67 18.10 3.62
N MET A 243 -26.29 17.10 2.82
CA MET A 243 -27.20 16.09 2.25
C MET A 243 -27.57 15.01 3.26
N LEU A 244 -26.81 14.87 4.35
CA LEU A 244 -27.16 13.98 5.47
C LEU A 244 -28.36 14.49 6.27
N GLY A 245 -28.77 15.74 6.07
CA GLY A 245 -29.79 16.38 6.88
C GLY A 245 -29.31 16.61 8.33
N PRO A 246 -30.23 16.69 9.32
CA PRO A 246 -29.84 16.88 10.70
C PRO A 246 -29.08 15.64 11.22
N LEU A 247 -27.85 15.85 11.68
CA LEU A 247 -26.97 14.78 12.17
C LEU A 247 -27.36 14.28 13.57
N THR A 248 -27.98 15.11 14.41
CA THR A 248 -28.37 14.74 15.79
C THR A 248 -29.31 13.53 15.85
N PRO A 249 -30.34 13.42 14.99
CA PRO A 249 -31.12 12.19 14.85
C PRO A 249 -30.29 10.95 14.51
N LEU A 250 -29.33 11.06 13.60
CA LEU A 250 -28.47 9.93 13.21
C LEU A 250 -27.62 9.46 14.39
N VAL A 251 -27.02 10.38 15.15
CA VAL A 251 -26.20 10.03 16.32
C VAL A 251 -27.02 9.41 17.45
N ARG A 252 -28.24 9.87 17.68
CA ARG A 252 -29.04 9.43 18.84
C ARG A 252 -29.90 8.21 18.57
N PHE A 253 -30.41 8.06 17.35
CA PHE A 253 -31.50 7.13 17.07
C PHE A 253 -31.21 6.11 15.96
N ASP A 254 -30.09 6.22 15.22
CA ASP A 254 -29.77 5.17 14.25
C ASP A 254 -29.48 3.84 14.98
N PRO A 255 -30.04 2.71 14.52
CA PRO A 255 -29.84 1.42 15.16
C PRO A 255 -28.40 0.90 15.08
N SER A 256 -27.56 1.43 14.19
CA SER A 256 -26.19 0.99 14.01
C SER A 256 -25.19 1.86 14.78
N PRO A 257 -24.33 1.27 15.63
CA PRO A 257 -23.26 2.02 16.31
C PRO A 257 -22.24 2.62 15.32
N TYR A 258 -22.05 2.01 14.16
CA TYR A 258 -21.13 2.50 13.12
C TYR A 258 -21.65 3.80 12.50
N VAL A 259 -22.93 3.82 12.11
CA VAL A 259 -23.58 5.03 11.57
C VAL A 259 -23.57 6.16 12.59
N ARG A 260 -23.84 5.85 13.87
CA ARG A 260 -23.79 6.83 14.96
C ARG A 260 -22.39 7.43 15.14
N ALA A 261 -21.35 6.59 15.11
CA ALA A 261 -19.96 7.04 15.23
C ALA A 261 -19.54 7.92 14.04
N ALA A 262 -19.88 7.53 12.82
CA ALA A 262 -19.60 8.31 11.61
C ALA A 262 -20.33 9.67 11.63
N ALA A 263 -21.61 9.69 12.05
CA ALA A 263 -22.40 10.92 12.16
C ALA A 263 -21.86 11.85 13.27
N LEU A 264 -21.37 11.29 14.38
CA LEU A 264 -20.71 12.05 15.44
C LEU A 264 -19.42 12.70 14.93
N ARG A 265 -18.63 11.99 14.13
CA ARG A 265 -17.44 12.55 13.46
C ARG A 265 -17.81 13.74 12.57
N CYS A 266 -18.89 13.65 11.78
CA CYS A 266 -19.40 14.79 11.00
C CYS A 266 -19.75 15.99 11.87
N LEU A 267 -20.43 15.78 13.01
CA LEU A 267 -20.81 16.83 13.94
C LEU A 267 -19.60 17.56 14.55
N ILE A 268 -18.57 16.80 14.93
CA ILE A 268 -17.31 17.34 15.45
C ILE A 268 -16.60 18.18 14.39
N LEU A 269 -16.52 17.66 13.16
CA LEU A 269 -15.84 18.33 12.04
C LEU A 269 -16.55 19.61 11.58
N ASP A 270 -17.86 19.72 11.74
CA ASP A 270 -18.63 20.92 11.44
C ASP A 270 -18.51 22.01 12.55
N ALA A 271 -17.80 21.73 13.65
CA ALA A 271 -17.65 22.63 14.81
C ALA A 271 -19.00 23.17 15.34
N LYS A 272 -20.09 22.43 15.13
CA LYS A 272 -21.46 22.82 15.52
C LYS A 272 -21.78 22.57 17.00
N TYR A 273 -20.76 22.32 17.83
CA TYR A 273 -20.91 22.03 19.25
C TYR A 273 -20.02 22.91 20.13
N HIS A 274 -20.58 23.30 21.27
CA HIS A 274 -19.81 23.71 22.43
C HIS A 274 -19.27 22.45 23.12
N LEU A 275 -18.03 22.50 23.64
CA LEU A 275 -17.31 21.37 24.27
C LEU A 275 -18.12 20.64 25.38
N GLU A 276 -19.15 21.29 25.92
CA GLU A 276 -19.98 20.81 27.04
C GLU A 276 -21.08 19.82 26.63
N GLU A 277 -21.48 19.78 25.36
CA GLU A 277 -22.58 18.92 24.87
C GLU A 277 -22.08 17.56 24.33
N LEU A 278 -20.78 17.47 24.01
CA LEU A 278 -20.09 16.27 23.52
C LEU A 278 -20.22 15.05 24.47
N PRO A 279 -20.03 15.18 25.79
CA PRO A 279 -20.16 14.04 26.71
C PRO A 279 -21.54 13.38 26.66
N GLN A 280 -22.62 14.16 26.56
CA GLN A 280 -23.99 13.65 26.53
C GLN A 280 -24.34 12.93 25.22
N LEU A 281 -23.64 13.25 24.12
CA LEU A 281 -23.79 12.55 22.85
C LEU A 281 -22.98 11.25 22.81
N CYS A 282 -21.82 11.23 23.46
CA CYS A 282 -20.93 10.08 23.50
C CYS A 282 -21.40 8.96 24.44
N GLU A 283 -22.25 9.24 25.43
CA GLU A 283 -22.76 8.23 26.37
C GLU A 283 -23.59 7.12 25.70
N THR A 284 -24.09 7.36 24.48
CA THR A 284 -24.98 6.43 23.76
C THR A 284 -24.41 5.84 22.47
N VAL A 285 -23.24 6.28 22.00
CA VAL A 285 -22.66 5.90 20.69
C VAL A 285 -21.89 4.59 20.77
#